data_AF-A0AAV3Z2N5-F1
#
_entry.id   AF-A0AAV3Z2N5-F1
#
_cell.length_a   1.000
_cell.length_b   1.000
_cell.length_c   1.000
_cell.angle_alpha   90.00
_cell.angle_beta   90.00
_cell.angle_gamma   90.00
#
_symmetry.space_group_name_H-M   'P 1'
#
loop_
_entity.id
_entity.type
_entity.pdbx_description
1 polymer ?
#
loop_
_entity_poly.entity_id
_entity_poly.type
_entity_poly.pdbx_seq_one_letter_code
_entity_poly.pdbx_strand_id
1 'polypeptide(L)'
;MCISDCAVHKWVRTFKGEDTRETVLRDRKRSGRPVSASDTAHREKVDCMIRANRRVKQKEIADEIGISKERVHHIVTILLGYRKVSTRWVPRQLT
;
A
#
# COMPACT_ATOMS: atom_id res chain seq x y z
N MET A 1 7.77 16.44 -24.69
CA MET A 1 7.99 17.17 -23.42
C MET A 1 9.49 17.38 -23.27
N CYS A 2 9.97 18.59 -23.53
CA CYS A 2 11.39 18.91 -23.52
C CYS A 2 11.83 19.26 -22.09
N ILE A 3 13.02 18.81 -21.68
CA ILE A 3 13.58 19.18 -20.38
C ILE A 3 13.99 20.66 -20.43
N SER A 4 13.64 21.44 -19.41
CA SER A 4 14.00 22.86 -19.34
C SER A 4 15.52 23.05 -19.17
N ASP A 5 16.08 24.12 -19.74
CA ASP A 5 17.50 24.50 -19.59
C ASP A 5 17.99 24.48 -18.13
N CYS A 6 17.18 24.99 -17.19
CA CYS A 6 17.48 24.99 -15.76
C CYS A 6 17.67 23.57 -15.17
N ALA A 7 16.93 22.59 -15.66
CA ALA A 7 17.02 21.20 -15.21
C ALA A 7 18.28 20.52 -15.78
N VAL A 8 18.66 20.86 -17.02
CA VAL A 8 19.92 20.41 -17.64
C VAL A 8 21.11 20.96 -16.88
N HIS A 9 21.14 22.26 -16.60
CA HIS A 9 22.22 22.88 -15.83
C HIS A 9 22.31 22.33 -14.40
N LYS A 10 21.19 22.04 -13.75
CA LYS A 10 21.17 21.39 -12.43
C LYS A 10 21.77 19.98 -12.50
N TRP A 11 21.39 19.18 -13.50
CA TRP A 11 21.90 17.82 -13.69
C TRP A 11 23.42 17.81 -13.97
N VAL A 12 23.89 18.69 -14.85
CA VAL A 12 25.31 18.84 -15.19
C VAL A 12 26.14 19.24 -13.96
N ARG A 13 25.62 20.11 -13.08
CA ARG A 13 26.29 20.48 -11.82
C ARG A 13 26.36 19.30 -10.84
N THR A 14 25.26 18.59 -10.63
CA THR A 14 25.23 17.40 -9.75
C THR A 14 26.09 16.25 -10.28
N PHE A 15 26.26 16.16 -11.60
CA PHE A 15 27.10 15.14 -12.24
C PHE A 15 28.59 15.48 -12.17
N LYS A 16 28.95 16.78 -12.24
CA LYS A 16 30.34 17.26 -12.27
C LYS A 16 30.93 17.60 -10.90
N GLY A 17 30.16 17.74 -9.82
CA GLY A 17 30.69 18.20 -8.53
C GLY A 17 29.90 17.80 -7.27
N GLU A 18 30.70 17.56 -6.21
CA GLU A 18 30.41 17.47 -4.76
C GLU A 18 29.70 16.23 -4.19
N ASP A 19 28.81 15.55 -4.93
CA ASP A 19 28.06 14.37 -4.45
C ASP A 19 28.64 13.04 -4.98
N THR A 20 29.97 12.91 -5.04
CA THR A 20 30.70 11.73 -5.55
C THR A 20 30.56 10.46 -4.69
N ARG A 21 29.59 10.41 -3.77
CA ARG A 21 29.30 9.23 -2.96
C ARG A 21 28.04 8.48 -3.36
N GLU A 22 27.12 9.08 -4.13
CA GLU A 22 25.92 8.38 -4.58
C GLU A 22 25.29 9.11 -5.77
N THR A 23 25.84 8.90 -6.97
CA THR A 23 25.16 9.28 -8.21
C THR A 23 23.97 8.34 -8.42
N VAL A 24 22.86 8.64 -7.74
CA VAL A 24 21.60 7.91 -7.93
C VAL A 24 21.07 8.31 -9.31
N LEU A 25 21.27 7.44 -10.31
CA LEU A 25 20.72 7.59 -11.67
C LEU A 25 19.17 7.60 -11.70
N ARG A 26 18.54 7.31 -10.57
CA ARG A 26 17.09 7.30 -10.37
C ARG A 26 16.67 8.47 -9.49
N ASP A 27 15.45 8.93 -9.71
CA ASP A 27 14.83 9.92 -8.83
C ASP A 27 14.95 9.48 -7.36
N ARG A 28 15.43 10.39 -6.51
CA ARG A 28 15.37 10.20 -5.06
C ARG A 28 13.90 10.01 -4.65
N LYS A 29 13.67 9.24 -3.58
CA LYS A 29 12.33 8.97 -3.07
C LYS A 29 11.61 10.30 -2.83
N ARG A 30 10.54 10.56 -3.59
CA ARG A 30 9.76 11.79 -3.45
C ARG A 30 9.03 11.78 -2.12
N SER A 31 9.03 12.91 -1.41
CA SER A 31 8.15 13.15 -0.28
C SER A 31 6.71 13.31 -0.79
N GLY A 32 6.01 12.18 -0.93
CA GLY A 32 4.57 12.17 -1.18
C GLY A 32 3.76 12.43 0.09
N ARG A 33 2.45 12.66 -0.05
CA ARG A 33 1.53 12.67 1.09
C ARG A 33 1.69 11.36 1.87
N PRO A 34 1.92 11.39 3.20
CA PRO A 34 1.98 10.17 3.98
C PRO A 34 0.62 9.46 3.87
N VAL A 35 0.63 8.25 3.32
CA VAL A 35 -0.56 7.40 3.17
C VAL A 35 -1.11 6.97 4.53
N SER A 36 -0.36 7.21 5.61
CA SER A 36 -0.37 6.39 6.83
C SER A 36 -0.36 7.20 8.13
N ALA A 37 -0.97 8.39 8.18
CA ALA A 37 -0.95 9.23 9.39
C ALA A 37 -1.90 8.78 10.52
N SER A 38 -2.79 7.79 10.33
CA SER A 38 -3.72 7.33 11.39
C SER A 38 -4.18 5.87 11.26
N ASP A 39 -3.36 4.98 10.68
CA ASP A 39 -3.82 3.63 10.28
C ASP A 39 -3.64 2.52 11.33
N THR A 40 -2.92 2.72 12.44
CA THR A 40 -2.62 1.61 13.39
C THR A 40 -3.87 1.08 14.06
N ALA A 41 -4.70 1.96 14.64
CA ALA A 41 -5.98 1.60 15.26
C ALA A 41 -6.94 0.94 14.26
N HIS A 42 -7.03 1.48 13.04
CA HIS A 42 -7.84 0.88 11.98
C HIS A 42 -7.32 -0.50 11.57
N ARG A 43 -5.99 -0.68 11.47
CA ARG A 43 -5.37 -1.95 11.12
C ARG A 43 -5.68 -3.03 12.16
N GLU A 44 -5.59 -2.70 13.44
CA GLU A 44 -5.93 -3.60 14.54
C GLU A 44 -7.42 -3.95 14.54
N LYS A 45 -8.30 -2.96 14.36
CA LYS A 45 -9.76 -3.20 14.26
C LYS A 45 -10.09 -4.12 13.08
N VAL A 46 -9.50 -3.89 11.90
CA VAL A 46 -9.67 -4.76 10.72
C VAL A 46 -9.16 -6.18 11.01
N ASP A 47 -7.99 -6.35 11.63
CA ASP A 47 -7.45 -7.68 11.95
C ASP A 47 -8.36 -8.44 12.92
N CYS A 48 -8.85 -7.76 13.97
CA CYS A 48 -9.81 -8.34 14.91
C CYS A 48 -11.11 -8.80 14.22
N MET A 49 -11.69 -7.98 13.32
CA MET A 49 -12.89 -8.34 12.57
C MET A 49 -12.68 -9.57 11.68
N ILE A 50 -11.55 -9.65 10.98
CA ILE A 50 -11.22 -10.77 10.10
C ILE A 50 -10.96 -12.06 10.90
N ARG A 51 -10.30 -11.95 12.06
CA ARG A 51 -10.07 -13.09 12.95
C ARG A 51 -11.36 -13.62 13.57
N ALA A 52 -12.28 -12.73 13.95
CA ALA A 52 -13.59 -13.10 14.48
C ALA A 52 -14.46 -13.80 13.42
N ASN A 53 -14.47 -13.29 12.18
CA ASN A 53 -15.18 -13.91 11.07
C ASN A 53 -14.35 -13.88 9.78
N ARG A 54 -13.74 -15.01 9.43
CA ARG A 54 -12.93 -15.15 8.21
C ARG A 54 -13.70 -14.95 6.90
N ARG A 55 -15.04 -14.91 6.94
CA ARG A 55 -15.92 -14.72 5.77
C ARG A 55 -16.51 -13.31 5.68
N VAL A 56 -16.08 -12.37 6.53
CA VAL A 56 -16.55 -10.98 6.52
C VAL A 56 -16.30 -10.29 5.17
N LYS A 57 -17.24 -9.46 4.72
CA LYS A 57 -17.09 -8.72 3.45
C LYS A 57 -16.34 -7.41 3.68
N GLN A 58 -15.52 -7.01 2.71
CA GLN A 58 -14.82 -5.72 2.77
C GLN A 58 -15.78 -4.52 2.91
N LYS A 59 -17.01 -4.62 2.39
CA LYS A 59 -18.03 -3.58 2.53
C LYS A 59 -18.48 -3.44 3.99
N GLU A 60 -18.74 -4.55 4.67
CA GLU A 60 -19.14 -4.55 6.08
C GLU A 60 -18.03 -3.95 6.97
N ILE A 61 -16.77 -4.25 6.67
CA ILE A 61 -15.62 -3.65 7.35
C ILE A 61 -15.53 -2.14 7.07
N ALA A 62 -15.78 -1.71 5.83
CA ALA A 62 -15.76 -0.30 5.44
C ALA A 62 -16.84 0.49 6.17
N ASP A 63 -18.07 -0.06 6.22
CA ASP A 63 -19.22 0.56 6.87
C ASP A 63 -19.01 0.65 8.40
N GLU A 64 -18.43 -0.37 9.03
CA GLU A 64 -18.15 -0.44 10.48
C GLU A 64 -16.99 0.47 10.95
N ILE A 65 -16.03 0.74 10.07
CA ILE A 65 -14.86 1.56 10.40
C ILE A 65 -15.02 3.00 9.86
N GLY A 66 -15.95 3.23 8.92
CA GLY A 66 -16.18 4.53 8.31
C GLY A 66 -15.09 4.92 7.31
N ILE A 67 -14.47 3.95 6.63
CA ILE A 67 -13.40 4.18 5.64
C ILE A 67 -13.80 3.68 4.27
N SER A 68 -13.15 4.19 3.21
CA SER A 68 -13.45 3.75 1.86
C SER A 68 -13.10 2.27 1.65
N LYS A 69 -13.83 1.63 0.74
CA LYS A 69 -13.58 0.22 0.38
C LYS A 69 -12.17 0.03 -0.18
N GLU A 70 -11.63 0.98 -0.95
CA GLU A 70 -10.25 0.88 -1.44
C GLU A 70 -9.24 0.89 -0.29
N ARG A 71 -9.49 1.71 0.73
CA ARG A 71 -8.65 1.77 1.94
C ARG A 71 -8.70 0.46 2.73
N VAL A 72 -9.88 -0.13 2.91
CA VAL A 72 -10.00 -1.48 3.50
C VAL A 72 -9.20 -2.49 2.69
N HIS A 73 -9.33 -2.49 1.36
CA HIS A 73 -8.60 -3.42 0.51
C HIS A 73 -7.08 -3.26 0.67
N HIS A 74 -6.58 -2.03 0.69
CA HIS A 74 -5.18 -1.74 0.94
C HIS A 74 -4.71 -2.24 2.31
N ILE A 75 -5.48 -2.01 3.38
CA ILE A 75 -5.16 -2.50 4.72
C ILE A 75 -5.08 -4.04 4.74
N VAL A 76 -6.09 -4.71 4.18
CA VAL A 76 -6.18 -6.18 4.18
C VAL A 76 -5.04 -6.82 3.39
N THR A 77 -4.76 -6.33 2.18
CA THR A 77 -3.81 -6.98 1.27
C THR A 77 -2.37 -6.50 1.46
N ILE A 78 -2.15 -5.20 1.62
CA ILE A 78 -0.79 -4.64 1.69
C ILE A 78 -0.29 -4.56 3.13
N LEU A 79 -1.12 -4.10 4.07
CA LEU A 79 -0.66 -3.87 5.45
C LEU A 79 -0.74 -5.12 6.33
N LEU A 80 -1.74 -5.98 6.12
CA LEU A 80 -1.96 -7.22 6.87
C LEU A 80 -1.51 -8.48 6.11
N GLY A 81 -1.33 -8.39 4.78
CA GLY A 81 -0.88 -9.52 3.96
C GLY A 81 -1.94 -10.62 3.75
N TYR A 82 -3.22 -10.36 4.05
CA TYR A 82 -4.27 -11.34 3.84
C TYR A 82 -4.63 -11.49 2.36
N ARG A 83 -4.93 -12.73 1.97
CA ARG A 83 -5.44 -13.07 0.64
C ARG A 83 -6.79 -13.76 0.77
N LYS A 84 -7.72 -13.42 -0.13
CA LYS A 84 -8.97 -14.17 -0.26
C LYS A 84 -8.69 -15.55 -0.83
N VAL A 85 -9.00 -16.59 -0.07
CA VAL A 85 -8.88 -17.98 -0.50
C VAL A 85 -10.27 -18.52 -0.81
N SER A 86 -10.45 -19.15 -1.97
CA SER A 86 -11.67 -19.89 -2.28
C SER A 86 -11.67 -21.20 -1.50
N THR A 87 -12.77 -21.49 -0.81
CA THR A 87 -12.95 -22.79 -0.18
C THR A 87 -13.04 -23.87 -1.25
N ARG A 88 -12.35 -25.00 -1.05
CA ARG A 88 -12.50 -26.17 -1.92
C ARG A 88 -13.92 -26.71 -1.77
N TRP A 89 -14.57 -27.08 -2.88
CA TRP A 89 -15.82 -27.82 -2.82
C TRP A 89 -15.55 -29.17 -2.17
N VAL A 90 -16.29 -29.48 -1.10
CA VAL A 90 -16.18 -30.75 -0.39
C VAL A 90 -17.47 -31.54 -0.67
N PRO A 91 -17.39 -32.77 -1.21
CA PRO A 91 -18.55 -33.65 -1.38
C PRO A 91 -19.19 -33.92 -0.02
N ARG A 92 -20.53 -33.87 0.04
CA ARG A 92 -21.27 -34.18 1.27
C ARG A 92 -21.12 -35.65 1.67
N GLN A 93 -20.88 -36.53 0.71
CA GLN A 93 -20.66 -37.96 0.94
C GLN A 93 -19.29 -38.35 0.38
N LEU A 94 -18.50 -39.02 1.22
CA LEU A 94 -17.17 -39.57 0.89
C LEU A 94 -17.24 -41.10 0.69
N THR A 95 -18.42 -41.59 0.27
CA THR A 95 -18.68 -43.02 0.02
C THR A 95 -18.33 -43.39 -1.41
#